data_AF-A0A2S6Z1T7-F1
#
_entry.id   AF-A0A2S6Z1T7-F1
#
_cell.length_a   1.000
_cell.length_b   1.000
_cell.length_c   1.000
_cell.angle_alpha   90.00
_cell.angle_beta   90.00
_cell.angle_gamma   90.00
#
_symmetry.space_group_name_H-M   'P 1'
#
loop_
_entity.id
_entity.type
_entity.pdbx_description
1 polymer ?
#
loop_
_entity_poly.entity_id
_entity_poly.type
_entity_poly.pdbx_seq_one_letter_code
_entity_poly.pdbx_strand_id
1 'polypeptide(L)'
;DPGRLCPTASGQSRYDETRTLKSPATEAGGRRPDSKTGGMSKPLSEEAHRLLSTAPRREGCPYVLPSPKDPAKHLTYGEHYGGWSRALKAAGVPHVGTHGIRHRSATDIANSGIPVKVGMVLTAHKTVVMFMRYVHTEDKPVREAAELVANRRKSVVSMHQEPKEVTA
;
A
#
# COMPACT_ATOMS: atom_id res chain seq x y z
N ASP A 1 -1.54 -25.78 0.98
CA ASP A 1 -0.76 -24.78 1.72
C ASP A 1 -1.44 -23.41 1.58
N PRO A 2 -2.19 -22.93 2.60
CA PRO A 2 -3.04 -21.74 2.48
C PRO A 2 -2.28 -20.40 2.63
N GLY A 3 -0.95 -20.41 2.49
CA GLY A 3 -0.06 -19.30 2.82
C GLY A 3 0.25 -18.26 1.73
N ARG A 4 -0.57 -18.07 0.69
CA ARG A 4 -0.27 -17.08 -0.37
C ARG A 4 -1.43 -16.15 -0.68
N LEU A 5 -1.77 -15.28 0.27
CA LEU A 5 -2.50 -14.05 -0.02
C LEU A 5 -1.55 -13.13 -0.82
N CYS A 6 -1.80 -12.98 -2.13
CA CYS A 6 -1.12 -12.01 -2.99
C CYS A 6 -1.23 -10.60 -2.37
N PRO A 7 -0.13 -9.98 -1.93
CA PRO A 7 -0.18 -8.62 -1.41
C PRO A 7 -0.09 -7.66 -2.59
N THR A 8 -1.21 -7.43 -3.28
CA THR A 8 -1.28 -6.25 -4.15
C THR A 8 -1.31 -5.03 -3.24
N ALA A 9 -0.28 -4.19 -3.30
CA ALA A 9 -0.05 -3.00 -2.45
C ALA A 9 -1.16 -1.91 -2.52
N SER A 10 -2.31 -2.21 -3.13
CA SER A 10 -3.46 -1.33 -3.32
C SER A 10 -4.44 -1.28 -2.14
N GLY A 11 -4.27 -2.11 -1.10
CA GLY A 11 -5.21 -2.28 0.02
C GLY A 11 -5.32 -1.11 1.03
N GLN A 12 -4.77 0.07 0.74
CA GLN A 12 -4.62 1.18 1.69
C GLN A 12 -5.65 2.30 1.51
N SER A 13 -6.80 2.01 0.93
CA SER A 13 -7.92 2.95 0.87
C SER A 13 -8.83 2.77 2.08
N ARG A 14 -9.30 3.87 2.69
CA ARG A 14 -10.32 3.78 3.74
C ARG A 14 -11.64 3.28 3.13
N TYR A 15 -12.49 2.68 3.95
CA TYR A 15 -13.84 2.23 3.55
C TYR A 15 -14.64 3.32 2.80
N ASP A 16 -14.65 4.55 3.33
CA ASP A 16 -15.35 5.67 2.68
C ASP A 16 -14.73 6.08 1.35
N GLU A 17 -13.43 5.86 1.21
CA GLU A 17 -12.69 6.18 0.00
C GLU A 17 -12.86 5.11 -1.08
N THR A 18 -13.03 3.83 -0.74
CA THR A 18 -13.27 2.77 -1.74
C THR A 18 -14.67 2.84 -2.31
N ARG A 19 -15.70 3.06 -1.47
CA ARG A 19 -17.09 3.09 -1.94
C ARG A 19 -17.39 4.27 -2.85
N THR A 20 -16.79 5.44 -2.61
CA THR A 20 -17.05 6.67 -3.38
C THR A 20 -16.22 6.78 -4.65
N LEU A 21 -15.42 5.77 -4.99
CA LEU A 21 -14.52 5.79 -6.14
C LEU A 21 -15.33 5.86 -7.44
N LYS A 22 -15.02 6.87 -8.26
CA LYS A 22 -15.62 7.08 -9.57
C LYS A 22 -14.71 6.60 -10.71
N SER A 23 -15.32 6.12 -11.78
CA SER A 23 -14.65 5.50 -12.95
C SER A 23 -13.58 6.36 -13.65
N PRO A 24 -13.72 7.70 -13.80
CA PRO A 24 -12.66 8.50 -14.42
C PRO A 24 -11.40 8.62 -13.53
N ALA A 25 -11.51 8.40 -12.22
CA ALA A 25 -10.37 8.46 -11.31
C ALA A 25 -9.45 7.23 -11.40
N THR A 26 -9.95 6.11 -11.91
CA THR A 26 -9.16 4.90 -12.20
C THR A 26 -8.37 5.01 -13.51
N GLU A 27 -8.88 5.77 -14.49
CA GLU A 27 -8.23 5.95 -15.80
C GLU A 27 -7.13 7.03 -15.76
N ALA A 28 -7.24 8.01 -14.86
CA ALA A 28 -6.23 9.05 -14.64
C ALA A 28 -5.14 8.63 -13.63
N GLY A 29 -4.68 7.37 -13.66
CA GLY A 29 -3.58 6.89 -12.81
C GLY A 29 -3.84 6.96 -11.29
N GLY A 30 -5.10 6.83 -10.86
CA GLY A 30 -5.46 6.86 -9.45
C GLY A 30 -5.55 8.26 -8.82
N ARG A 31 -5.56 9.33 -9.64
CA ARG A 31 -5.76 10.70 -9.18
C ARG A 31 -7.21 10.91 -8.72
N ARG A 32 -7.38 11.28 -7.44
CA ARG A 32 -8.70 11.61 -6.86
C ARG A 32 -8.80 13.11 -6.54
N PRO A 33 -9.79 13.84 -7.08
CA PRO A 33 -10.01 15.24 -6.74
C PRO A 33 -10.55 15.43 -5.32
N ASP A 34 -11.39 14.52 -4.81
CA ASP A 34 -12.20 14.74 -3.59
C ASP A 34 -11.61 14.10 -2.31
N SER A 35 -10.29 14.13 -2.14
CA SER A 35 -9.65 13.64 -0.91
C SER A 35 -9.73 14.71 0.19
N LYS A 36 -10.09 14.30 1.43
CA LYS A 36 -10.03 15.13 2.66
C LYS A 36 -8.65 15.73 2.96
N THR A 37 -7.65 15.46 2.12
CA THR A 37 -6.25 15.85 2.30
C THR A 37 -5.69 16.56 1.05
N GLY A 38 -6.54 17.10 0.18
CA GLY A 38 -6.13 17.60 -1.14
C GLY A 38 -5.89 16.46 -2.11
N GLY A 39 -5.89 16.77 -3.41
CA GLY A 39 -5.84 15.78 -4.51
C GLY A 39 -4.67 14.81 -4.37
N MET A 40 -4.93 13.65 -3.79
CA MET A 40 -3.92 12.66 -3.46
C MET A 40 -3.99 11.56 -4.52
N SER A 41 -2.97 11.53 -5.39
CA SER A 41 -2.79 10.43 -6.34
C SER A 41 -2.28 9.22 -5.57
N LYS A 42 -3.10 8.19 -5.41
CA LYS A 42 -2.65 6.95 -4.80
C LYS A 42 -2.10 6.07 -5.90
N PRO A 43 -0.80 5.72 -5.90
CA PRO A 43 -0.26 4.83 -6.89
C PRO A 43 -0.98 3.48 -6.80
N LEU A 44 -1.54 3.04 -7.92
CA LEU A 44 -2.13 1.71 -8.06
C LEU A 44 -1.06 0.77 -8.61
N SER A 45 -0.98 -0.45 -8.07
CA SER A 45 -0.18 -1.48 -8.70
C SER A 45 -0.79 -1.86 -10.05
N GLU A 46 0.03 -2.37 -10.96
CA GLU A 46 -0.42 -2.82 -12.28
C GLU A 46 -1.54 -3.85 -12.17
N GLU A 47 -1.43 -4.81 -11.25
CA GLU A 47 -2.48 -5.81 -11.00
C GLU A 47 -3.78 -5.18 -10.49
N ALA A 48 -3.70 -4.16 -9.62
CA ALA A 48 -4.89 -3.47 -9.16
C ALA A 48 -5.55 -2.67 -10.29
N HIS A 49 -4.74 -2.04 -11.14
CA HIS A 49 -5.21 -1.37 -12.34
C HIS A 49 -5.90 -2.36 -13.28
N ARG A 50 -5.25 -3.49 -13.60
CA ARG A 50 -5.82 -4.56 -14.44
C ARG A 50 -7.18 -5.01 -13.93
N LEU A 51 -7.30 -5.35 -12.64
CA LEU A 51 -8.56 -5.79 -12.04
C LEU A 51 -9.67 -4.71 -12.15
N LEU A 52 -9.32 -3.45 -11.92
CA LEU A 52 -10.27 -2.32 -12.02
C LEU A 52 -10.67 -2.04 -13.47
N SER A 53 -9.75 -2.20 -14.43
CA SER A 53 -10.02 -2.01 -15.85
C SER A 53 -10.89 -3.12 -16.43
N THR A 54 -10.73 -4.37 -15.96
CA THR A 54 -11.53 -5.52 -16.42
C THR A 54 -12.86 -5.69 -15.69
N ALA A 55 -13.09 -4.92 -14.61
CA ALA A 55 -14.32 -5.03 -13.83
C ALA A 55 -15.55 -4.65 -14.69
N PRO A 56 -16.63 -5.44 -14.67
CA PRO A 56 -17.85 -5.13 -15.41
C PRO A 56 -18.42 -3.76 -15.01
N ARG A 57 -18.63 -2.88 -16.00
CA ARG A 57 -19.21 -1.55 -15.80
C ARG A 57 -20.69 -1.53 -16.18
N ARG A 58 -21.49 -0.77 -15.43
CA ARG A 58 -22.90 -0.51 -15.76
C ARG A 58 -23.00 0.80 -16.54
N GLU A 59 -23.76 0.79 -17.62
CA GLU A 59 -23.98 1.98 -18.44
C GLU A 59 -24.63 3.11 -17.61
N GLY A 60 -24.16 4.35 -17.77
CA GLY A 60 -24.64 5.51 -17.00
C GLY A 60 -24.20 5.55 -15.53
N CYS A 61 -23.43 4.57 -15.04
CA CYS A 61 -22.96 4.55 -13.65
C CYS A 61 -21.58 5.23 -13.51
N PRO A 62 -21.45 6.29 -12.70
CA PRO A 62 -20.16 6.95 -12.48
C PRO A 62 -19.28 6.23 -11.45
N TYR A 63 -19.79 5.24 -10.71
CA TYR A 63 -19.09 4.58 -9.61
C TYR A 63 -18.43 3.27 -10.03
N VAL A 64 -17.24 3.01 -9.51
CA VAL A 64 -16.52 1.73 -9.72
C VAL A 64 -17.24 0.58 -9.01
N LEU A 65 -17.86 0.86 -7.85
CA LEU A 65 -18.62 -0.09 -7.06
C LEU A 65 -20.04 0.46 -6.82
N PRO A 66 -20.97 0.28 -7.78
CA PRO A 66 -22.35 0.72 -7.62
C PRO A 66 -23.10 -0.11 -6.57
N SER A 67 -24.13 0.49 -5.97
CA SER A 67 -25.10 -0.26 -5.18
C SER A 67 -25.82 -1.28 -6.09
N PRO A 68 -26.01 -2.53 -5.62
CA PRO A 68 -26.85 -3.50 -6.31
C PRO A 68 -28.29 -3.00 -6.52
N LYS A 69 -28.80 -2.17 -5.60
CA LYS A 69 -30.18 -1.66 -5.60
C LYS A 69 -30.36 -0.40 -6.45
N ASP A 70 -29.33 0.43 -6.56
CA ASP A 70 -29.38 1.69 -7.30
C ASP A 70 -28.04 1.95 -8.01
N PRO A 71 -27.97 1.77 -9.35
CA PRO A 71 -26.76 2.01 -10.12
C PRO A 71 -26.27 3.48 -10.07
N ALA A 72 -27.13 4.45 -9.72
CA ALA A 72 -26.74 5.85 -9.61
C ALA A 72 -26.06 6.17 -8.27
N LYS A 73 -25.99 5.21 -7.33
CA LYS A 73 -25.41 5.40 -5.99
C LYS A 73 -24.25 4.44 -5.75
N HIS A 74 -23.31 4.88 -4.91
CA HIS A 74 -22.26 4.00 -4.40
C HIS A 74 -22.81 2.97 -3.41
N LEU A 75 -22.03 1.92 -3.16
CA LEU A 75 -22.32 0.96 -2.09
C LEU A 75 -22.58 1.64 -0.73
N THR A 76 -23.60 1.15 -0.03
CA THR A 76 -23.84 1.44 1.38
C THR A 76 -22.90 0.61 2.29
N TYR A 77 -22.89 0.92 3.59
CA TYR A 77 -22.16 0.14 4.60
C TYR A 77 -22.55 -1.33 4.61
N GLY A 78 -23.86 -1.63 4.70
CA GLY A 78 -24.34 -3.00 4.71
C GLY A 78 -24.03 -3.77 3.43
N GLU A 79 -24.15 -3.14 2.26
CA GLU A 79 -23.87 -3.79 0.98
C GLU A 79 -22.38 -4.12 0.81
N HIS A 80 -21.51 -3.18 1.18
CA HIS A 80 -20.08 -3.43 1.18
C HIS A 80 -19.72 -4.52 2.20
N TYR A 81 -20.22 -4.45 3.43
CA TYR A 81 -19.93 -5.45 4.45
C TYR A 81 -20.40 -6.85 4.01
N GLY A 82 -21.60 -6.95 3.44
CA GLY A 82 -22.12 -8.19 2.89
C GLY A 82 -21.28 -8.71 1.71
N GLY A 83 -20.87 -7.84 0.79
CA GLY A 83 -19.98 -8.19 -0.32
C GLY A 83 -18.62 -8.67 0.15
N TRP A 84 -18.05 -7.99 1.14
CA TRP A 84 -16.78 -8.32 1.78
C TRP A 84 -16.82 -9.69 2.46
N SER A 85 -17.84 -9.96 3.26
CA SER A 85 -18.04 -11.26 3.91
C SER A 85 -18.19 -12.41 2.91
N ARG A 86 -18.88 -12.18 1.78
CA ARG A 86 -18.98 -13.18 0.70
C ARG A 86 -17.61 -13.43 0.05
N ALA A 87 -16.83 -12.38 -0.20
CA ALA A 87 -15.49 -12.52 -0.78
C ALA A 87 -14.56 -13.31 0.14
N LEU A 88 -14.57 -13.03 1.45
CA LEU A 88 -13.78 -13.79 2.42
C LEU A 88 -14.20 -15.26 2.50
N LYS A 89 -15.51 -15.53 2.51
CA LYS A 89 -16.04 -16.90 2.49
C LYS A 89 -15.62 -17.66 1.24
N ALA A 90 -15.70 -17.03 0.07
CA ALA A 90 -15.27 -17.64 -1.20
C ALA A 90 -13.75 -17.91 -1.22
N ALA A 91 -12.96 -17.07 -0.55
CA ALA A 91 -11.52 -17.25 -0.41
C ALA A 91 -11.10 -18.24 0.71
N GLY A 92 -12.06 -18.77 1.48
CA GLY A 92 -11.78 -19.65 2.63
C GLY A 92 -11.05 -18.95 3.79
N VAL A 93 -11.13 -17.61 3.87
CA VAL A 93 -10.45 -16.82 4.89
C VAL A 93 -11.41 -16.52 6.05
N PRO A 94 -10.98 -16.65 7.32
CA PRO A 94 -11.77 -16.21 8.47
C PRO A 94 -12.20 -14.74 8.34
N HIS A 95 -13.33 -14.40 8.95
CA HIS A 95 -13.83 -13.03 8.85
C HIS A 95 -12.83 -12.03 9.44
N VAL A 96 -12.26 -11.18 8.57
CA VAL A 96 -11.36 -10.10 8.94
C VAL A 96 -11.97 -8.78 8.46
N GLY A 97 -12.03 -7.79 9.34
CA GLY A 97 -12.48 -6.45 8.94
C GLY A 97 -11.51 -5.83 7.93
N THR A 98 -12.01 -4.96 7.05
CA THR A 98 -11.17 -4.21 6.11
C THR A 98 -10.08 -3.38 6.81
N HIS A 99 -10.32 -2.99 8.06
CA HIS A 99 -9.32 -2.36 8.91
C HIS A 99 -8.12 -3.28 9.19
N GLY A 100 -8.35 -4.57 9.41
CA GLY A 100 -7.28 -5.56 9.64
C GLY A 100 -6.38 -5.73 8.42
N ILE A 101 -6.95 -5.73 7.22
CA ILE A 101 -6.17 -5.77 5.97
C ILE A 101 -5.34 -4.51 5.79
N ARG A 102 -5.92 -3.35 6.09
CA ARG A 102 -5.18 -2.08 6.06
C ARG A 102 -4.00 -2.13 7.06
N HIS A 103 -4.23 -2.64 8.27
CA HIS A 103 -3.18 -2.84 9.27
C HIS A 103 -2.08 -3.74 8.75
N ARG A 104 -2.44 -4.92 8.25
CA ARG A 104 -1.48 -5.87 7.68
C ARG A 104 -0.65 -5.25 6.55
N SER A 105 -1.31 -4.58 5.61
CA SER A 105 -0.65 -3.91 4.49
C SER A 105 0.30 -2.79 4.96
N ALA A 106 -0.07 -2.04 6.00
CA ALA A 106 0.79 -1.00 6.55
C ALA A 106 2.04 -1.60 7.24
N THR A 107 1.88 -2.71 7.96
CA THR A 107 3.00 -3.48 8.52
C THR A 107 3.91 -4.04 7.44
N ASP A 108 3.37 -4.66 6.38
CA ASP A 108 4.19 -5.20 5.29
C ASP A 108 5.00 -4.09 4.60
N ILE A 109 4.38 -2.92 4.35
CA ILE A 109 5.08 -1.76 3.78
C ILE A 109 6.15 -1.23 4.74
N ALA A 110 5.84 -1.09 6.02
CA ALA A 110 6.78 -0.60 7.04
C ALA A 110 8.03 -1.47 7.18
N ASN A 111 7.90 -2.79 7.00
CA ASN A 111 9.00 -3.75 7.14
C ASN A 111 9.60 -4.20 5.79
N SER A 112 9.20 -3.60 4.66
CA SER A 112 9.70 -3.93 3.32
C SER A 112 11.09 -3.36 2.99
N GLY A 113 11.68 -2.55 3.88
CA GLY A 113 12.96 -1.88 3.66
C GLY A 113 12.88 -0.63 2.77
N ILE A 114 11.69 -0.21 2.34
CA ILE A 114 11.52 1.04 1.59
C ILE A 114 11.82 2.27 2.46
N PRO A 115 12.19 3.41 1.86
CA PRO A 115 12.34 4.65 2.62
C PRO A 115 11.05 5.05 3.33
N VAL A 116 11.16 5.45 4.61
CA VAL A 116 10.03 5.82 5.49
C VAL A 116 9.09 6.83 4.81
N LYS A 117 9.64 7.84 4.14
CA LYS A 117 8.85 8.86 3.44
C LYS A 117 7.98 8.27 2.33
N VAL A 118 8.48 7.26 1.60
CA VAL A 118 7.71 6.55 0.57
C VAL A 118 6.61 5.72 1.21
N GLY A 119 6.93 4.99 2.29
CA GLY A 119 5.93 4.21 3.05
C GLY A 119 4.81 5.07 3.65
N MET A 120 5.11 6.28 4.11
CA MET A 120 4.12 7.26 4.57
C MET A 120 3.19 7.72 3.46
N VAL A 121 3.70 7.95 2.25
CA VAL A 121 2.88 8.33 1.09
C VAL A 121 1.94 7.20 0.69
N LEU A 122 2.43 5.97 0.64
CA LEU A 122 1.61 4.79 0.33
C LEU A 122 0.47 4.64 1.36
N THR A 123 0.83 4.68 2.65
CA THR A 123 -0.13 4.51 3.75
C THR A 123 -1.04 5.72 3.99
N ALA A 124 -0.75 6.86 3.37
CA ALA A 124 -1.37 8.16 3.63
C ALA A 124 -1.32 8.56 5.12
N HIS A 125 -0.23 8.24 5.82
CA HIS A 125 0.02 8.69 7.19
C HIS A 125 0.60 10.11 7.19
N LYS A 126 -0.04 11.02 7.93
CA LYS A 126 0.35 12.44 7.98
C LYS A 126 1.65 12.69 8.74
N THR A 127 1.95 11.85 9.73
CA THR A 127 3.11 12.02 10.61
C THR A 127 3.95 10.75 10.65
N VAL A 128 5.26 10.92 10.84
CA VAL A 128 6.21 9.81 10.98
C VAL A 128 5.81 8.92 12.15
N VAL A 129 5.40 9.51 13.27
CA VAL A 129 4.95 8.79 14.46
C VAL A 129 3.80 7.81 14.16
N MET A 130 2.84 8.19 13.32
CA MET A 130 1.76 7.28 12.93
C MET A 130 2.25 6.08 12.12
N PHE A 131 3.23 6.29 11.24
CA PHE A 131 3.80 5.23 10.42
C PHE A 131 4.75 4.32 11.21
N MET A 132 5.55 4.87 12.11
CA MET A 132 6.50 4.11 12.93
C MET A 132 5.81 3.11 13.88
N ARG A 133 4.52 3.26 14.19
CA ARG A 133 3.74 2.25 14.94
C ARG A 133 3.68 0.88 14.26
N TYR A 134 3.98 0.81 12.96
CA TYR A 134 3.95 -0.41 12.16
C TYR A 134 5.35 -0.99 11.88
N VAL A 135 6.39 -0.27 12.28
CA VAL A 135 7.78 -0.72 12.15
C VAL A 135 8.11 -1.56 13.39
N HIS A 136 8.43 -2.83 13.19
CA HIS A 136 8.94 -3.68 14.24
C HIS A 136 10.45 -3.81 14.05
N THR A 137 11.22 -3.37 15.05
CA THR A 137 12.67 -3.52 15.01
C THR A 137 13.02 -4.96 15.34
N GLU A 138 13.52 -5.69 14.35
CA GLU A 138 14.15 -6.99 14.56
C GLU A 138 15.68 -6.82 14.68
N ASP A 139 16.33 -7.59 15.54
CA ASP A 139 17.76 -7.46 15.83
C ASP A 139 18.65 -7.73 14.60
N LYS A 140 18.21 -8.61 13.70
CA LYS A 140 18.98 -9.03 12.53
C LYS A 140 19.13 -7.89 11.49
N PRO A 141 18.05 -7.21 11.03
CA PRO A 141 18.14 -6.02 10.19
C PRO A 141 19.03 -4.91 10.77
N VAL A 142 18.99 -4.70 12.10
CA VAL A 142 19.83 -3.70 12.77
C VAL A 142 21.31 -4.03 12.62
N ARG A 143 21.67 -5.30 12.81
CA ARG A 143 23.06 -5.76 12.66
C ARG A 143 23.53 -5.69 11.20
N GLU A 144 22.70 -6.10 10.25
CA GLU A 144 23.01 -5.99 8.82
C GLU A 144 23.21 -4.52 8.39
N ALA A 145 22.38 -3.60 8.91
CA ALA A 145 22.54 -2.17 8.67
C ALA A 145 23.86 -1.63 9.25
N ALA A 146 24.24 -2.08 10.45
CA ALA A 146 25.51 -1.69 11.07
C ALA A 146 26.72 -2.14 10.23
N GLU A 147 26.72 -3.39 9.73
CA GLU A 147 27.77 -3.92 8.85
C GLU A 147 27.84 -3.16 7.51
N LEU A 148 26.69 -2.86 6.91
CA LEU A 148 26.62 -2.09 5.67
C LEU A 148 27.22 -0.68 5.83
N VAL A 149 26.94 -0.01 6.94
CA VAL A 149 27.52 1.31 7.26
C VAL A 149 29.02 1.20 7.49
N ALA A 150 29.47 0.19 8.24
CA ALA A 150 30.89 -0.04 8.51
C ALA A 150 31.68 -0.27 7.21
N ASN A 151 31.15 -1.11 6.30
CA ASN A 151 31.78 -1.39 5.01
C ASN A 151 31.82 -0.16 4.09
N ARG A 152 30.75 0.65 4.05
CA ARG A 152 30.76 1.93 3.31
C ARG A 152 31.79 2.91 3.85
N ARG A 153 31.99 2.98 5.17
CA ARG A 153 33.02 3.83 5.76
C ARG A 153 34.42 3.33 5.40
N LYS A 154 34.66 2.02 5.50
CA LYS A 154 35.94 1.40 5.11
C LYS A 154 36.29 1.68 3.66
N SER A 155 35.34 1.56 2.73
CA SER A 155 35.61 1.82 1.31
C SER A 155 36.00 3.28 1.05
N VAL A 156 35.30 4.24 1.65
CA VAL A 156 35.62 5.67 1.51
C VAL A 156 37.00 6.02 2.08
N VAL A 157 37.36 5.45 3.23
CA VAL A 157 38.67 5.65 3.86
C VAL A 157 39.78 4.98 3.05
N SER A 158 39.56 3.76 2.55
CA SER A 158 40.53 3.04 1.73
C SER A 158 40.80 3.72 0.38
N MET A 159 39.80 4.40 -0.21
CA MET A 159 39.98 5.19 -1.43
C MET A 159 40.81 6.47 -1.23
N HIS A 160 40.97 6.94 0.02
CA HIS A 160 41.87 8.06 0.35
C HIS A 160 43.28 7.59 0.76
N GLN A 161 43.52 6.27 0.82
CA GLN A 161 44.81 5.66 1.09
C GLN A 161 45.34 4.95 -0.16
N GLU A 162 45.58 5.69 -1.25
CA GLU A 162 46.50 5.20 -2.29
C GLU A 162 47.95 5.21 -1.72
N PRO A 163 48.78 4.21 -2.05
CA PRO A 163 50.00 3.91 -1.32
C PRO A 163 51.05 5.01 -1.49
N LYS A 164 51.59 5.51 -0.38
CA LYS A 164 52.89 6.20 -0.40
C LYS A 164 53.93 5.19 -0.88
N GLU A 165 54.38 5.37 -2.12
CA GLU A 165 55.52 4.68 -2.69
C GLU A 165 56.70 4.82 -1.72
N VAL A 166 57.11 3.70 -1.11
CA VAL A 166 58.30 3.63 -0.28
C VAL A 166 59.48 3.38 -1.23
N THR A 167 60.07 4.45 -1.74
CA THR A 167 61.39 4.37 -2.39
C THR A 167 62.46 4.37 -1.31
N ALA A 168 63.26 3.30 -1.32
CA ALA A 168 64.40 3.02 -0.46
C ALA A 168 65.57 3.98 -0.67
#